data_AF-A0A316L2Y9-F1
#
_entry.id   AF-A0A316L2Y9-F1
#
_cell.length_a   1.000
_cell.length_b   1.000
_cell.length_c   1.000
_cell.angle_alpha   90.00
_cell.angle_beta   90.00
_cell.angle_gamma   90.00
#
_symmetry.space_group_name_H-M   'P 1'
#
loop_
_entity.id
_entity.type
_entity.pdbx_description
1 polymer ?
#
loop_
_entity_poly.entity_id
_entity_poly.type
_entity_poly.pdbx_seq_one_letter_code
_entity_poly.pdbx_strand_id
1 'polypeptide(L)' 'MSRYSSSGSAGSTGLGILGVLEVIFVVLKLLKLIDWSWWLVLIPLWIDLGIAALIIICAIIIALIDNHK' A
#
# COMPACT_ATOMS: atom_id res chain seq x y z
N MET A 1 -21.54 22.55 32.52
CA MET A 1 -22.00 21.38 31.73
C MET A 1 -21.67 21.68 30.27
N SER A 2 -20.61 21.09 29.72
CA SER A 2 -20.15 21.36 28.36
C SER A 2 -20.11 20.05 27.59
N ARG A 3 -20.94 19.93 26.56
CA ARG A 3 -20.98 18.75 25.67
C ARG A 3 -19.91 18.93 24.61
N TYR A 4 -18.85 18.14 24.66
CA TYR A 4 -17.93 18.02 23.53
C TYR A 4 -18.60 17.14 22.49
N SER A 5 -19.03 17.77 21.40
CA SER A 5 -19.47 17.09 20.20
C SER A 5 -18.24 16.57 19.46
N SER A 6 -17.85 15.33 19.75
CA SER A 6 -16.82 14.63 18.99
C SER A 6 -17.39 14.34 17.60
N SER A 7 -17.06 15.18 16.61
CA SER A 7 -17.25 14.85 15.21
C SER A 7 -16.35 13.66 14.88
N GLY A 8 -16.90 12.46 15.00
CA GLY A 8 -16.26 11.23 14.57
C GLY A 8 -16.13 11.26 13.06
N SER A 9 -14.92 11.52 12.58
CA SER A 9 -14.52 11.23 11.20
C SER A 9 -14.60 9.72 11.02
N ALA A 10 -15.74 9.24 10.52
CA ALA A 10 -15.90 7.86 10.06
C ALA A 10 -14.95 7.67 8.86
N GLY A 11 -13.72 7.27 9.16
CA GLY A 11 -12.72 6.93 8.16
C GLY A 11 -13.21 5.76 7.34
N SER A 12 -13.58 6.01 6.08
CA SER A 12 -13.97 4.99 5.12
C SER A 12 -12.77 4.08 4.83
N THR A 13 -12.68 2.98 5.57
CA THR A 13 -11.74 1.89 5.34
C THR A 13 -12.31 0.98 4.25
N GLY A 14 -12.37 1.49 3.03
CA GLY A 14 -12.68 0.69 1.85
C GLY A 14 -11.38 0.17 1.23
N LEU A 15 -11.34 -1.10 0.83
CA LEU A 15 -10.28 -1.61 -0.04
C LEU A 15 -10.20 -0.70 -1.27
N GLY A 16 -9.09 0.03 -1.40
CA GLY A 16 -8.89 0.94 -2.52
C GLY A 16 -8.97 0.19 -3.85
N ILE A 17 -9.25 0.92 -4.93
CA ILE A 17 -9.35 0.38 -6.29
C ILE A 17 -8.10 -0.45 -6.66
N LEU A 18 -6.94 -0.09 -6.10
CA LEU A 18 -5.68 -0.81 -6.24
C LEU A 18 -5.74 -2.25 -5.71
N GLY A 19 -6.32 -2.48 -4.53
CA GLY A 19 -6.44 -3.83 -3.97
C GLY A 19 -7.42 -4.71 -4.75
N VAL A 20 -8.48 -4.12 -5.30
CA VAL A 20 -9.41 -4.85 -6.19
C VAL A 20 -8.71 -5.19 -7.52
N LEU A 21 -7.93 -4.27 -8.07
CA LEU A 21 -7.16 -4.50 -9.29
C LEU A 21 -6.12 -5.62 -9.11
N GLU A 22 -5.46 -5.68 -7.96
CA GLU A 22 -4.53 -6.76 -7.60
C GLU A 22 -5.22 -8.13 -7.64
N VAL A 23 -6.35 -8.27 -6.96
CA VAL A 23 -7.12 -9.54 -6.94
C VAL A 23 -7.58 -9.92 -8.34
N ILE A 24 -8.04 -8.97 -9.16
CA ILE A 24 -8.46 -9.23 -10.55
C ILE A 24 -7.28 -9.77 -11.38
N PHE A 25 -6.09 -9.18 -11.29
CA PHE A 25 -4.90 -9.66 -12.01
C PHE A 25 -4.52 -11.09 -11.60
N VAL A 26 -4.59 -11.41 -10.31
CA VAL A 26 -4.33 -12.77 -9.80
C VAL A 26 -5.36 -13.77 -10.33
N VAL A 27 -6.65 -13.41 -10.28
CA VAL A 27 -7.74 -14.28 -10.76
C VAL A 27 -7.61 -14.53 -12.27
N LEU A 28 -7.34 -13.50 -13.07
CA LEU A 28 -7.13 -13.64 -14.53
C LEU A 28 -5.93 -14.55 -14.86
N LYS A 29 -4.85 -14.50 -14.05
CA LYS A 29 -3.70 -15.39 -14.19
C LYS A 29 -4.05 -16.84 -13.87
N LEU A 30 -4.85 -17.08 -12.83
CA LEU A 30 -5.32 -18.42 -12.44
C LEU A 30 -6.28 -19.02 -13.48
N LEU A 31 -7.09 -18.18 -14.12
CA LEU A 31 -7.95 -18.57 -15.25
C LEU A 31 -7.16 -18.84 -16.55
N LYS A 32 -5.82 -18.77 -16.53
CA LYS A 32 -4.91 -18.93 -17.67
C LYS A 32 -5.25 -18.04 -18.87
N LEU A 33 -5.91 -16.91 -18.65
CA LEU A 33 -6.20 -15.92 -19.70
C LEU A 33 -4.95 -15.16 -20.13
N ILE A 34 -3.89 -15.19 -19.30
CA ILE A 34 -2.64 -14.45 -19.51
C ILE A 34 -1.44 -15.36 -19.21
N ASP A 35 -0.54 -15.53 -20.18
CA ASP A 35 0.64 -16.42 -20.05
C ASP A 35 1.82 -15.78 -19.29
N TRP A 36 1.76 -14.48 -19.02
CA TRP A 36 2.84 -13.67 -18.41
C TRP A 36 3.48 -14.25 -17.15
N SER A 37 4.75 -13.95 -16.91
CA SER A 37 5.46 -14.43 -15.71
C SER A 37 4.75 -14.01 -14.40
N TRP A 38 4.72 -14.89 -13.41
CA TRP A 38 4.14 -14.63 -12.08
C TRP A 38 4.76 -13.41 -11.39
N TRP A 39 6.02 -13.11 -11.69
CA TRP A 39 6.70 -11.90 -11.22
C TRP A 39 6.00 -10.61 -11.68
N LEU A 40 5.45 -10.59 -12.89
CA LEU A 40 4.74 -9.43 -13.43
C LEU A 40 3.32 -9.30 -12.86
N VAL A 41 2.68 -10.42 -12.51
CA VAL A 41 1.33 -10.42 -11.89
C VAL A 41 1.37 -9.78 -10.50
N LEU A 42 2.49 -9.92 -9.80
CA LEU A 42 2.74 -9.30 -8.50
C LEU A 42 3.22 -7.85 -8.60
N ILE A 43 3.43 -7.26 -9.80
CA ILE A 43 3.90 -5.87 -9.95
C ILE A 43 3.09 -4.86 -9.12
N PRO A 44 1.74 -4.92 -9.08
CA PRO A 44 0.96 -4.02 -8.24
C PRO A 44 1.45 -4.05 -6.77
N LEU A 45 1.65 -5.27 -6.24
CA LEU A 45 2.14 -5.49 -4.88
C LEU A 45 3.62 -5.09 -4.72
N TRP A 46 4.47 -5.32 -5.73
CA TRP A 46 5.86 -4.88 -5.72
C TRP A 46 5.99 -3.35 -5.71
N ILE A 47 5.09 -2.63 -6.39
CA ILE A 47 5.06 -1.16 -6.38
C ILE A 47 4.68 -0.68 -4.98
N ASP A 48 3.63 -1.24 -4.37
CA ASP A 48 3.22 -0.87 -3.02
C ASP A 48 4.33 -1.14 -2.00
N LEU A 49 4.96 -2.32 -2.06
CA LEU A 49 6.07 -2.69 -1.19
C LEU A 49 7.31 -1.83 -1.43
N GLY A 50 7.61 -1.49 -2.69
CA GLY A 50 8.73 -0.65 -3.08
C GLY A 50 8.59 0.78 -2.58
N ILE A 51 7.40 1.37 -2.66
CA ILE A 51 7.10 2.70 -2.12
C ILE A 51 7.24 2.68 -0.60
N ALA A 52 6.67 1.67 0.08
CA ALA A 52 6.79 1.53 1.53
C ALA A 52 8.27 1.40 1.97
N ALA A 53 9.04 0.55 1.29
CA ALA A 53 10.46 0.37 1.55
C ALA A 53 11.26 1.67 1.34
N LEU A 54 10.98 2.41 0.26
CA LEU A 54 11.61 3.71 -0.02
C LEU A 54 11.37 4.71 1.12
N ILE A 55 10.13 4.82 1.59
CA ILE A 55 9.75 5.71 2.70
C ILE A 55 10.51 5.34 3.97
N ILE A 56 10.58 4.04 4.30
CA ILE A 56 11.30 3.54 5.47
C ILE A 56 12.80 3.88 5.36
N ILE A 57 13.40 3.65 4.19
CA ILE A 57 14.82 3.98 3.95
C ILE A 57 15.07 5.47 4.13
N CYS A 58 14.23 6.33 3.54
CA CYS A 58 14.33 7.78 3.72
C CYS A 58 14.22 8.19 5.19
N ALA A 59 13.26 7.62 5.93
CA ALA A 59 13.08 7.90 7.35
C ALA A 59 14.30 7.49 8.18
N ILE A 60 14.89 6.33 7.89
CA ILE A 60 16.12 5.85 8.54
C ILE A 60 17.27 6.82 8.26
N ILE A 61 17.46 7.24 7.01
CA ILE A 61 18.52 8.19 6.64
C ILE A 61 18.38 9.50 7.42
N ILE A 62 17.17 10.06 7.49
CA ILE A 62 16.90 11.29 8.24
C ILE A 62 17.20 11.11 9.72
N ALA A 63 16.75 10.01 10.32
CA ALA A 63 16.99 9.70 11.73
C ALA A 63 18.48 9.50 12.04
N LEU A 64 19.23 8.87 11.13
CA LEU A 64 20.68 8.71 11.28
C LEU A 64 21.42 10.05 11.19
N ILE A 65 21.00 10.94 10.30
CA ILE A 65 21.57 12.30 10.19
C ILE A 65 21.27 13.11 11.46
N ASP A 66 20.05 13.01 11.98
CA ASP A 66 19.64 13.72 13.21
C ASP A 66 20.38 13.20 14.45
N ASN A 67 20.60 11.89 14.54
CA ASN A 67 21.35 11.28 15.65
C ASN A 67 22.85 11.66 15.67
N HIS A 68 23.42 12.01 14.52
CA HIS A 68 24.83 12.38 14.38
C HIS A 68 25.09 13.89 14.56
N LYS A 69 24.08 14.66 14.99
CA LYS A 69 24.15 16.10 15.25
C LYS A 69 24.01 16.40 16.74
#